data_AF-A0A2E6ERN6-F1
#
_entry.id   AF-A0A2E6ERN6-F1
#
_cell.length_a   1.000
_cell.length_b   1.000
_cell.length_c   1.000
_cell.angle_alpha   90.00
_cell.angle_beta   90.00
_cell.angle_gamma   90.00
#
_symmetry.space_group_name_H-M   'P 1'
#
loop_
_entity.id
_entity.type
_entity.pdbx_description
1 polymer ?
#
loop_
_entity_poly.entity_id
_entity_poly.type
_entity_poly.pdbx_seq_one_letter_code
_entity_poly.pdbx_strand_id
1 'polypeptide(L)'
;MSGRILLCCLAVLVCSSACYEEQIDQRNLDGEIVLPGDLVSDPRDAGIIYLGIYEGYDPDQLGYPYPSTGPRVGDNPIGDALPYGGTSVGAYTYACYRALRCQVISGRYQSLESLLETNPVELEEELVDAEDLYDQCSWYYGWNNLSEFSFIGTGQMDFVQDSAGDWVAPFRAWHTRIPSGAVLWAFADNDFTTCSPDQGPVNRRRSQDDQYFREGSNFNDILNFPDKYITEGDFVSGGDVVIEPGQTSGYSLRVDYRME
;
A
#
# COMPACT_ATOMS: atom_id res chain seq x y z
N MET A 1 61.99 25.25 16.37
CA MET A 1 61.54 24.46 15.21
C MET A 1 60.46 23.49 15.68
N SER A 2 59.20 23.92 15.84
CA SER A 2 58.10 23.01 16.27
C SER A 2 56.72 23.66 16.08
N GLY A 3 56.45 24.23 14.89
CA GLY A 3 55.17 24.93 14.67
C GLY A 3 54.60 24.81 13.26
N ARG A 4 55.32 24.18 12.32
CA ARG A 4 54.88 24.08 10.91
C ARG A 4 54.38 22.69 10.51
N ILE A 5 54.59 21.66 11.34
CA ILE A 5 54.16 20.29 11.02
C ILE A 5 52.68 20.06 11.41
N LEU A 6 52.17 20.78 12.43
CA LEU A 6 50.80 20.58 12.91
C LEU A 6 49.72 21.12 11.95
N LEU A 7 50.04 22.12 11.12
CA LEU A 7 49.08 22.71 10.18
C LEU A 7 48.80 21.82 8.96
N CYS A 8 49.78 21.01 8.53
CA CYS A 8 49.60 20.13 7.37
C CYS A 8 48.71 18.91 7.65
N CYS A 9 48.71 18.39 8.89
CA CYS A 9 47.87 17.23 9.24
C CYS A 9 46.38 17.59 9.38
N LEU A 10 46.05 18.83 9.79
CA LEU A 10 44.65 19.25 9.93
C LEU A 10 43.96 19.45 8.58
N ALA A 11 44.69 19.90 7.55
CA ALA A 11 44.12 20.14 6.22
C ALA A 11 43.74 18.83 5.49
N VAL A 12 44.47 17.73 5.74
CA VAL A 12 44.16 16.43 5.12
C VAL A 12 42.90 15.80 5.73
N LEU A 13 42.66 15.97 7.03
CA LEU A 13 41.48 15.45 7.73
C LEU A 13 40.17 16.19 7.38
N VAL A 14 40.25 17.49 7.04
CA VAL A 14 39.08 18.28 6.62
C VAL A 14 38.74 18.05 5.14
N CYS A 15 39.70 17.64 4.31
CA CYS A 15 39.43 17.26 2.92
C CYS A 15 39.01 15.80 2.72
N SER A 16 39.20 14.92 3.73
CA SER A 16 38.71 13.55 3.69
C SER A 16 37.27 13.39 4.16
N SER A 17 36.64 14.43 4.70
CA SER A 17 35.17 14.53 4.76
C SER A 17 34.63 15.02 3.42
N ALA A 18 35.15 14.49 2.32
CA ALA A 18 34.42 14.50 1.06
C ALA A 18 33.11 13.79 1.38
N CYS A 19 32.02 14.56 1.44
CA CYS A 19 30.68 14.03 1.40
C CYS A 19 30.70 12.99 0.29
N TYR A 20 30.63 11.71 0.65
CA TYR A 20 30.39 10.66 -0.32
C TYR A 20 28.97 10.93 -0.78
N GLU A 21 28.84 11.81 -1.76
CA GLU A 21 27.61 12.09 -2.45
C GLU A 21 27.39 10.82 -3.27
N GLU A 22 26.83 9.82 -2.59
CA GLU A 22 26.40 8.58 -3.18
C GLU A 22 25.33 9.01 -4.18
N GLN A 23 25.74 9.22 -5.44
CA GLN A 23 24.87 9.58 -6.56
C GLN A 23 24.01 8.36 -6.88
N ILE A 24 23.15 8.03 -5.94
CA ILE A 24 22.12 7.02 -6.09
C ILE A 24 21.06 7.67 -6.96
N ASP A 25 20.97 7.19 -8.20
CA ASP A 25 19.93 7.58 -9.12
C ASP A 25 18.58 7.13 -8.56
N GLN A 26 17.87 8.05 -7.93
CA GLN A 26 16.51 7.86 -7.42
C GLN A 26 15.54 8.46 -8.42
N ARG A 27 14.60 7.66 -8.89
CA ARG A 27 13.58 8.08 -9.85
C ARG A 27 12.21 7.67 -9.36
N ASN A 28 11.20 8.41 -9.79
CA ASN A 28 9.81 8.00 -9.60
C ASN A 28 9.43 7.07 -10.75
N LEU A 29 8.69 6.02 -10.43
CA LEU A 29 8.02 5.16 -11.41
C LEU A 29 6.54 5.47 -11.41
N ASP A 30 6.02 5.78 -12.59
CA ASP A 30 4.61 6.05 -12.83
C ASP A 30 4.00 4.97 -13.72
N GLY A 31 2.80 4.54 -13.42
CA GLY A 31 2.08 3.59 -14.26
C GLY A 31 0.65 3.43 -13.81
N GLU A 32 0.03 2.35 -14.27
CA GLU A 32 -1.33 2.00 -13.95
C GLU A 32 -1.43 0.53 -13.53
N ILE A 33 -2.29 0.28 -12.55
CA ILE A 33 -2.77 -1.07 -12.22
C ILE A 33 -4.06 -1.29 -12.99
N VAL A 34 -4.19 -2.47 -13.60
CA VAL A 34 -5.40 -2.91 -14.30
C VAL A 34 -6.03 -4.08 -13.53
N LEU A 35 -7.24 -3.86 -13.03
CA LEU A 35 -8.11 -4.89 -12.50
C LEU A 35 -9.07 -5.39 -13.61
N PRO A 36 -9.14 -6.70 -13.87
CA PRO A 36 -10.00 -7.30 -14.88
C PRO A 36 -11.48 -7.04 -14.58
N GLY A 37 -12.18 -6.28 -15.43
CA GLY A 37 -13.59 -5.94 -15.23
C GLY A 37 -14.55 -7.11 -15.40
N ASP A 38 -14.11 -8.19 -16.05
CA ASP A 38 -14.82 -9.46 -16.16
C ASP A 38 -14.77 -10.30 -14.87
N LEU A 39 -13.80 -10.02 -13.99
CA LEU A 39 -13.65 -10.69 -12.69
C LEU A 39 -14.03 -9.79 -11.51
N VAL A 40 -13.89 -8.47 -11.66
CA VAL A 40 -14.19 -7.46 -10.64
C VAL A 40 -15.33 -6.58 -11.11
N SER A 41 -16.54 -6.83 -10.62
CA SER A 41 -17.71 -6.01 -10.94
C SER A 41 -17.68 -4.63 -10.28
N ASP A 42 -17.08 -4.55 -9.10
CA ASP A 42 -16.96 -3.32 -8.31
C ASP A 42 -15.54 -3.20 -7.75
N PRO A 43 -14.79 -2.11 -8.00
CA PRO A 43 -13.43 -1.95 -7.50
C PRO A 43 -13.37 -1.83 -5.98
N ARG A 44 -14.51 -1.63 -5.30
CA ARG A 44 -14.63 -1.68 -3.83
C ARG A 44 -14.39 -3.08 -3.27
N ASP A 45 -14.62 -4.11 -4.07
CA ASP A 45 -14.37 -5.51 -3.70
C ASP A 45 -12.88 -5.85 -3.77
N ALA A 46 -12.08 -5.01 -4.45
CA ALA A 46 -10.64 -5.17 -4.50
C ALA A 46 -10.00 -4.51 -3.26
N GLY A 47 -9.18 -5.30 -2.59
CA GLY A 47 -8.39 -4.87 -1.45
C GLY A 47 -7.32 -3.82 -1.76
N ILE A 48 -6.38 -3.66 -0.84
CA ILE A 48 -5.20 -2.83 -1.10
C ILE A 48 -4.34 -3.56 -2.11
N ILE A 49 -3.95 -2.86 -3.18
CA ILE A 49 -3.00 -3.40 -4.15
C ILE A 49 -1.61 -2.96 -3.74
N TYR A 50 -0.76 -3.91 -3.37
CA TYR A 50 0.63 -3.69 -3.02
C TYR A 50 1.50 -3.91 -4.25
N LEU A 51 2.32 -2.93 -4.60
CA LEU A 51 3.25 -2.96 -5.72
C LEU A 51 4.69 -2.88 -5.21
N GLY A 52 5.51 -3.85 -5.62
CA GLY A 52 6.93 -3.91 -5.28
C GLY A 52 7.80 -3.99 -6.53
N ILE A 53 9.08 -3.63 -6.35
CA ILE A 53 10.09 -3.65 -7.41
C ILE A 53 11.19 -4.62 -6.99
N TYR A 54 11.43 -5.62 -7.83
CA TYR A 54 12.23 -6.78 -7.46
C TYR A 54 13.37 -7.03 -8.46
N GLU A 55 14.41 -7.74 -8.02
CA GLU A 55 15.57 -8.11 -8.86
C GLU A 55 15.24 -9.12 -9.95
N GLY A 56 14.16 -9.87 -9.76
CA GLY A 56 13.80 -10.95 -10.62
C GLY A 56 12.51 -11.60 -10.15
N TYR A 57 12.26 -12.77 -10.72
CA TYR A 57 10.95 -13.37 -10.74
C TYR A 57 11.09 -14.88 -10.95
N ASP A 58 10.25 -15.65 -10.25
CA ASP A 58 10.08 -17.10 -10.42
C ASP A 58 8.61 -17.37 -10.80
N PRO A 59 8.34 -17.79 -12.05
CA PRO A 59 6.97 -18.01 -12.53
C PRO A 59 6.26 -19.20 -11.89
N ASP A 60 7.01 -20.18 -11.38
CA ASP A 60 6.48 -21.51 -11.12
C ASP A 60 6.59 -21.91 -9.64
N GLN A 61 7.21 -21.10 -8.78
CA GLN A 61 7.53 -21.49 -7.41
C GLN A 61 6.29 -21.83 -6.56
N LEU A 62 5.21 -21.05 -6.69
CA LEU A 62 4.02 -21.14 -5.83
C LEU A 62 2.72 -21.42 -6.61
N GLY A 63 2.82 -21.85 -7.87
CA GLY A 63 1.67 -22.02 -8.77
C GLY A 63 1.18 -20.70 -9.40
N TYR A 64 1.85 -19.60 -9.09
CA TYR A 64 1.61 -18.29 -9.68
C TYR A 64 2.92 -17.48 -9.75
N PRO A 65 2.94 -16.44 -10.61
CA PRO A 65 4.02 -15.46 -10.69
C PRO A 65 4.50 -14.93 -9.33
N TYR A 66 5.71 -15.27 -8.88
CA TYR A 66 6.26 -14.82 -7.58
C TYR A 66 7.58 -14.03 -7.73
N PRO A 67 7.78 -12.90 -7.02
CA PRO A 67 9.00 -12.12 -7.14
C PRO A 67 10.16 -12.77 -6.38
N SER A 68 11.37 -12.60 -6.90
CA SER A 68 12.58 -12.98 -6.18
C SER A 68 12.80 -12.07 -4.98
N THR A 69 12.44 -12.55 -3.79
CA THR A 69 12.74 -11.86 -2.53
C THR A 69 14.21 -12.11 -2.16
N GLY A 70 14.97 -11.05 -1.86
CA GLY A 70 16.38 -11.15 -1.48
C GLY A 70 16.66 -12.00 -0.23
N PRO A 71 17.95 -12.26 0.09
CA PRO A 71 18.33 -13.11 1.22
C PRO A 71 17.77 -12.57 2.54
N ARG A 72 17.11 -13.46 3.28
CA ARG A 72 16.48 -13.20 4.58
C ARG A 72 17.57 -13.08 5.64
N VAL A 73 17.76 -11.89 6.22
CA VAL A 73 18.73 -11.69 7.32
C VAL A 73 17.98 -11.39 8.62
N GLY A 74 17.90 -12.40 9.49
CA GLY A 74 17.29 -12.31 10.84
C GLY A 74 15.84 -12.81 10.93
N ASP A 75 15.33 -12.91 12.16
CA ASP A 75 13.98 -13.42 12.48
C ASP A 75 12.87 -12.38 12.30
N ASN A 76 13.22 -11.11 12.04
CA ASN A 76 12.25 -10.02 11.92
C ASN A 76 12.67 -8.98 10.86
N PRO A 77 12.67 -9.35 9.57
CA PRO A 77 13.01 -8.46 8.47
C PRO A 77 11.94 -7.37 8.28
N ILE A 78 12.13 -6.26 9.00
CA ILE A 78 11.38 -5.02 8.80
C ILE A 78 11.76 -4.44 7.43
N GLY A 79 10.78 -4.17 6.57
CA GLY A 79 10.99 -3.39 5.35
C GLY A 79 9.93 -3.65 4.28
N ASP A 80 9.68 -2.62 3.47
CA ASP A 80 8.85 -2.71 2.28
C ASP A 80 9.76 -2.79 1.05
N ALA A 81 9.70 -3.93 0.33
CA ALA A 81 10.31 -4.18 -0.98
C ALA A 81 11.84 -3.98 -1.07
N LEU A 82 12.60 -4.72 -0.26
CA LEU A 82 14.06 -4.75 -0.38
C LEU A 82 14.50 -5.17 -1.81
N PRO A 83 15.44 -4.45 -2.46
CA PRO A 83 16.06 -3.18 -2.08
C PRO A 83 15.53 -1.95 -2.82
N TYR A 84 14.55 -2.10 -3.72
CA TYR A 84 14.20 -1.05 -4.68
C TYR A 84 12.98 -0.21 -4.30
N GLY A 85 12.21 -0.66 -3.31
CA GLY A 85 11.03 0.03 -2.82
C GLY A 85 9.74 -0.42 -3.50
N GLY A 86 8.64 0.24 -3.11
CA GLY A 86 7.30 -0.12 -3.54
C GLY A 86 6.30 0.95 -3.19
N THR A 87 5.04 0.68 -3.48
CA THR A 87 3.91 1.57 -3.21
C THR A 87 2.63 0.76 -3.08
N SER A 88 1.50 1.42 -2.86
CA SER A 88 0.19 0.78 -2.90
C SER A 88 -0.84 1.63 -3.63
N VAL A 89 -1.88 0.99 -4.15
CA VAL A 89 -3.13 1.64 -4.58
C VAL A 89 -4.15 1.44 -3.48
N GLY A 90 -4.50 2.55 -2.83
CA GLY A 90 -5.24 2.55 -1.58
C GLY A 90 -4.34 2.35 -0.35
N ALA A 91 -4.93 2.61 0.81
CA ALA A 91 -4.36 2.36 2.13
C ALA A 91 -5.51 2.14 3.13
N TYR A 92 -5.25 1.41 4.22
CA TYR A 92 -6.24 1.36 5.29
C TYR A 92 -6.49 2.75 5.83
N THR A 93 -7.76 3.11 5.86
CA THR A 93 -8.21 4.35 6.47
C THR A 93 -8.94 4.05 7.77
N TYR A 94 -8.94 5.06 8.62
CA TYR A 94 -9.23 4.92 10.02
C TYR A 94 -10.70 4.59 10.28
N ALA A 95 -10.95 3.42 10.86
CA ALA A 95 -12.28 2.96 11.21
C ALA A 95 -12.80 3.61 12.51
N CYS A 96 -13.88 4.40 12.45
CA CYS A 96 -14.51 4.97 13.66
C CYS A 96 -15.46 3.97 14.36
N TYR A 97 -15.73 2.82 13.74
CA TYR A 97 -16.37 1.66 14.34
C TYR A 97 -15.41 0.48 14.42
N ARG A 98 -15.51 -0.32 15.49
CA ARG A 98 -14.73 -1.54 15.65
C ARG A 98 -14.98 -2.56 14.54
N ALA A 99 -16.21 -2.61 14.03
CA ALA A 99 -16.63 -3.51 12.95
C ALA A 99 -15.87 -3.22 11.65
N LEU A 100 -15.58 -1.93 11.37
CA LEU A 100 -14.93 -1.47 10.14
C LEU A 100 -13.40 -1.61 10.15
N ARG A 101 -12.83 -2.18 11.22
CA ARG A 101 -11.39 -2.30 11.38
C ARG A 101 -10.80 -3.14 10.26
N CYS A 102 -9.74 -2.65 9.62
CA CYS A 102 -9.10 -3.31 8.47
C CYS A 102 -10.00 -3.47 7.23
N GLN A 103 -11.17 -2.82 7.17
CA GLN A 103 -12.10 -2.97 6.04
C GLN A 103 -12.20 -1.71 5.19
N VAL A 104 -11.95 -0.54 5.77
CA VAL A 104 -12.04 0.72 5.02
C VAL A 104 -10.74 0.98 4.30
N ILE A 105 -10.81 1.03 2.97
CA ILE A 105 -9.68 1.36 2.09
C ILE A 105 -9.92 2.73 1.45
N SER A 106 -8.89 3.59 1.44
CA SER A 106 -8.95 4.89 0.76
C SER A 106 -9.23 4.73 -0.74
N GLY A 107 -9.96 5.69 -1.31
CA GLY A 107 -10.23 5.74 -2.74
C GLY A 107 -11.14 4.65 -3.29
N ARG A 108 -11.97 4.06 -2.40
CA ARG A 108 -13.01 3.09 -2.76
C ARG A 108 -14.43 3.66 -2.66
N TYR A 109 -14.65 4.71 -1.85
CA TYR A 109 -16.00 5.14 -1.51
C TYR A 109 -16.31 6.55 -2.00
N GLN A 110 -17.46 6.71 -2.66
CA GLN A 110 -17.92 8.02 -3.14
C GLN A 110 -18.65 8.81 -2.06
N SER A 111 -19.29 8.12 -1.11
CA SER A 111 -20.06 8.67 0.00
C SER A 111 -20.03 7.74 1.22
N LEU A 112 -20.58 8.18 2.35
CA LEU A 112 -20.73 7.36 3.56
C LEU A 112 -21.72 6.19 3.32
N GLU A 113 -22.77 6.43 2.53
CA GLU A 113 -23.72 5.41 2.11
C GLU A 113 -23.04 4.34 1.26
N SER A 114 -22.18 4.74 0.31
CA SER A 114 -21.39 3.81 -0.51
C SER A 114 -20.43 2.96 0.33
N LEU A 115 -19.89 3.52 1.41
CA LEU A 115 -19.08 2.77 2.37
C LEU A 115 -19.93 1.72 3.11
N LEU A 116 -21.08 2.10 3.65
CA LEU A 116 -21.97 1.22 4.43
C LEU A 116 -22.65 0.14 3.56
N GLU A 117 -22.87 0.41 2.27
CA GLU A 117 -23.32 -0.60 1.31
C GLU A 117 -22.30 -1.75 1.18
N THR A 118 -21.00 -1.42 1.21
CA THR A 118 -19.91 -2.40 1.07
C THR A 118 -19.57 -3.04 2.42
N ASN A 119 -19.59 -2.24 3.49
CA ASN A 119 -19.19 -2.62 4.83
C ASN A 119 -20.33 -2.29 5.81
N PRO A 120 -21.41 -3.09 5.84
CA PRO A 120 -22.52 -2.84 6.73
C PRO A 120 -22.07 -2.96 8.19
N VAL A 121 -22.51 -2.00 9.01
CA VAL A 121 -22.27 -2.01 10.45
C VAL A 121 -23.58 -2.23 11.16
N GLU A 122 -23.65 -3.28 11.97
CA GLU A 122 -24.82 -3.60 12.80
C GLU A 122 -24.51 -3.29 14.27
N LEU A 123 -25.43 -2.57 14.93
CA LEU A 123 -25.41 -2.28 16.36
C LEU A 123 -26.74 -2.72 16.97
N GLU A 124 -26.71 -3.61 17.95
CA GLU A 124 -27.92 -4.03 18.70
C GLU A 124 -29.13 -4.39 17.80
N GLU A 125 -28.88 -5.06 16.67
CA GLU A 125 -29.88 -5.47 15.65
C GLU A 125 -30.39 -4.35 14.72
N GLU A 126 -29.79 -3.15 14.77
CA GLU A 126 -30.05 -2.05 13.84
C GLU A 126 -28.84 -1.79 12.92
N LEU A 127 -29.12 -1.49 11.65
CA LEU A 127 -28.09 -1.09 10.69
C LEU A 127 -27.77 0.39 10.89
N VAL A 128 -26.48 0.67 11.05
CA VAL A 128 -25.95 2.04 11.09
C VAL A 128 -26.18 2.71 9.74
N ASP A 129 -26.75 3.90 9.77
CA ASP A 129 -26.89 4.74 8.58
C ASP A 129 -25.74 5.75 8.42
N ALA A 130 -25.80 6.55 7.36
CA ALA A 130 -24.76 7.54 7.06
C ALA A 130 -24.71 8.70 8.08
N GLU A 131 -25.83 9.06 8.70
CA GLU A 131 -25.89 10.09 9.74
C GLU A 131 -25.22 9.58 11.01
N ASP A 132 -25.55 8.34 11.42
CA ASP A 132 -24.91 7.65 12.53
C ASP A 132 -23.39 7.48 12.34
N LEU A 133 -22.98 7.12 11.13
CA LEU A 133 -21.56 6.99 10.79
C LEU A 133 -20.84 8.34 10.82
N TYR A 134 -21.45 9.38 10.25
CA TYR A 134 -20.91 10.73 10.29
C TYR A 134 -20.73 11.21 11.72
N ASP A 135 -21.75 11.09 12.56
CA ASP A 135 -21.73 11.55 13.95
C ASP A 135 -20.67 10.84 14.78
N GLN A 136 -20.56 9.52 14.63
CA GLN A 136 -19.54 8.74 15.32
C GLN A 136 -18.12 9.11 14.86
N CYS A 137 -17.89 9.20 13.55
CA CYS A 137 -16.58 9.55 13.00
C CYS A 137 -16.20 11.03 13.29
N SER A 138 -17.15 11.95 13.19
CA SER A 138 -16.99 13.38 13.51
C SER A 138 -16.56 13.53 14.97
N TRP A 139 -17.24 12.86 15.88
CA TRP A 139 -16.87 12.85 17.29
C TRP A 139 -15.48 12.26 17.50
N TYR A 140 -15.18 11.14 16.82
CA TYR A 140 -13.93 10.41 17.00
C TYR A 140 -12.70 11.20 16.56
N TYR A 141 -12.74 11.81 15.37
CA TYR A 141 -11.63 12.59 14.82
C TYR A 141 -11.67 14.08 15.16
N GLY A 142 -12.82 14.58 15.64
CA GLY A 142 -13.07 16.00 15.78
C GLY A 142 -13.32 16.72 14.45
N TRP A 143 -13.68 15.98 13.40
CA TRP A 143 -14.00 16.53 12.08
C TRP A 143 -15.35 17.22 12.11
N ASN A 144 -15.48 18.37 11.45
CA ASN A 144 -16.69 19.19 11.49
C ASN A 144 -17.40 19.26 10.13
N ASN A 145 -16.83 18.64 9.11
CA ASN A 145 -17.43 18.57 7.78
C ASN A 145 -17.04 17.27 7.07
N LEU A 146 -17.86 16.88 6.08
CA LEU A 146 -17.62 15.68 5.28
C LEU A 146 -16.34 15.78 4.42
N SER A 147 -15.91 16.98 4.03
CA SER A 147 -14.69 17.15 3.25
C SER A 147 -13.40 16.85 4.02
N GLU A 148 -13.46 16.74 5.35
CA GLU A 148 -12.33 16.28 6.18
C GLU A 148 -12.15 14.75 6.10
N PHE A 149 -13.14 14.01 5.61
CA PHE A 149 -13.06 12.58 5.40
C PHE A 149 -12.27 12.29 4.12
N SER A 150 -10.94 12.15 4.25
CA SER A 150 -10.03 12.00 3.10
C SER A 150 -10.22 10.72 2.28
N PHE A 151 -11.03 9.78 2.76
CA PHE A 151 -11.28 8.49 2.10
C PHE A 151 -12.63 8.42 1.38
N ILE A 152 -13.42 9.50 1.42
CA ILE A 152 -14.73 9.59 0.78
C ILE A 152 -14.72 10.71 -0.25
N GLY A 153 -15.27 10.42 -1.42
CA GLY A 153 -15.60 11.42 -2.43
C GLY A 153 -15.31 10.92 -3.83
N THR A 154 -16.10 11.39 -4.80
CA THR A 154 -15.92 11.03 -6.22
C THR A 154 -14.53 11.38 -6.75
N GLY A 155 -13.94 12.49 -6.29
CA GLY A 155 -12.58 12.89 -6.63
C GLY A 155 -11.48 12.16 -5.86
N GLN A 156 -11.82 11.26 -4.94
CA GLN A 156 -10.88 10.42 -4.19
C GLN A 156 -10.79 9.00 -4.75
N MET A 157 -11.68 8.61 -5.67
CA MET A 157 -11.72 7.26 -6.24
C MET A 157 -10.41 6.94 -6.97
N ASP A 158 -9.75 5.85 -6.59
CA ASP A 158 -8.51 5.40 -7.23
C ASP A 158 -8.79 4.81 -8.62
N PHE A 159 -9.89 4.07 -8.75
CA PHE A 159 -10.22 3.31 -9.96
C PHE A 159 -11.22 4.04 -10.84
N VAL A 160 -10.94 4.03 -12.13
CA VAL A 160 -11.85 4.47 -13.20
C VAL A 160 -11.96 3.35 -14.22
N GLN A 161 -13.18 3.07 -14.68
CA GLN A 161 -13.39 2.07 -15.71
C GLN A 161 -12.93 2.60 -17.08
N ASP A 162 -12.16 1.81 -17.80
CA ASP A 162 -11.69 2.15 -19.14
C ASP A 162 -12.69 1.76 -20.25
N SER A 163 -12.28 1.94 -21.50
CA SER A 163 -13.10 1.57 -22.67
C SER A 163 -13.24 0.06 -22.89
N ALA A 164 -12.35 -0.75 -22.31
CA ALA A 164 -12.42 -2.21 -22.36
C ALA A 164 -13.34 -2.79 -21.28
N GLY A 165 -13.71 -1.97 -20.28
CA GLY A 165 -14.50 -2.36 -19.12
C GLY A 165 -13.65 -2.74 -17.91
N ASP A 166 -12.33 -2.65 -18.01
CA ASP A 166 -11.40 -2.91 -16.92
C ASP A 166 -11.31 -1.71 -15.97
N TRP A 167 -11.00 -1.96 -14.70
CA TRP A 167 -10.81 -0.90 -13.72
C TRP A 167 -9.34 -0.53 -13.64
N VAL A 168 -9.05 0.76 -13.80
CA VAL A 168 -7.67 1.25 -13.90
C VAL A 168 -7.38 2.27 -12.82
N ALA A 169 -6.27 2.11 -12.10
CA ALA A 169 -5.81 3.05 -11.09
C ALA A 169 -4.35 3.46 -11.33
N PRO A 170 -4.03 4.77 -11.28
CA PRO A 170 -2.66 5.21 -11.40
C PRO A 170 -1.87 4.83 -10.13
N PHE A 171 -0.61 4.46 -10.30
CA PHE A 171 0.32 4.30 -9.19
C PHE A 171 1.55 5.19 -9.38
N ARG A 172 2.18 5.52 -8.25
CA ARG A 172 3.52 6.13 -8.22
C ARG A 172 4.37 5.47 -7.15
N ALA A 173 5.48 4.87 -7.55
CA ALA A 173 6.53 4.42 -6.64
C ALA A 173 7.61 5.49 -6.52
N TRP A 174 7.68 6.13 -5.34
CA TRP A 174 8.54 7.27 -5.08
C TRP A 174 9.97 6.86 -4.77
N HIS A 175 10.94 7.65 -5.24
CA HIS A 175 12.36 7.52 -4.86
C HIS A 175 12.93 6.10 -5.02
N THR A 176 12.50 5.44 -6.09
CA THR A 176 12.89 4.07 -6.39
C THR A 176 14.31 4.04 -6.93
N ARG A 177 15.10 3.07 -6.48
CA ARG A 177 16.34 2.66 -7.16
C ARG A 177 15.99 1.64 -8.22
N ILE A 178 16.21 1.96 -9.49
CA ILE A 178 15.73 1.13 -10.59
C ILE A 178 16.92 0.53 -11.32
N PRO A 179 17.35 -0.70 -10.99
CA PRO A 179 18.33 -1.36 -11.83
C PRO A 179 17.66 -1.73 -13.15
N SER A 180 18.43 -1.69 -14.23
CA SER A 180 18.01 -2.26 -15.51
C SER A 180 17.61 -3.73 -15.31
N GLY A 181 16.43 -4.11 -15.80
CA GLY A 181 15.94 -5.49 -15.68
C GLY A 181 15.24 -5.82 -14.37
N ALA A 182 15.01 -4.84 -13.48
CA ALA A 182 14.08 -5.03 -12.36
C ALA A 182 12.68 -5.33 -12.88
N VAL A 183 11.89 -6.00 -12.05
CA VAL A 183 10.52 -6.41 -12.37
C VAL A 183 9.55 -5.66 -11.45
N LEU A 184 8.49 -5.10 -12.05
CA LEU A 184 7.31 -4.66 -11.32
C LEU A 184 6.41 -5.88 -11.08
N TRP A 185 6.01 -6.06 -9.82
CA TRP A 185 5.11 -7.13 -9.42
C TRP A 185 4.13 -6.58 -8.38
N ALA A 186 2.89 -7.05 -8.41
CA ALA A 186 1.86 -6.60 -7.50
C ALA A 186 0.89 -7.71 -7.13
N PHE A 187 0.21 -7.52 -6.00
CA PHE A 187 -0.94 -8.32 -5.61
C PHE A 187 -1.99 -7.46 -4.90
N ALA A 188 -3.26 -7.86 -4.97
CA ALA A 188 -4.36 -7.27 -4.24
C ALA A 188 -4.82 -8.24 -3.16
N ASP A 189 -4.84 -7.79 -1.91
CA ASP A 189 -5.28 -8.57 -0.74
C ASP A 189 -6.77 -8.34 -0.45
N ASN A 190 -7.63 -9.18 -1.01
CA ASN A 190 -9.08 -9.05 -0.92
C ASN A 190 -9.62 -9.51 0.44
N ASP A 191 -8.90 -10.43 1.11
CA ASP A 191 -9.28 -10.96 2.42
C ASP A 191 -8.73 -10.14 3.60
N PHE A 192 -8.08 -9.00 3.32
CA PHE A 192 -7.51 -8.08 4.30
C PHE A 192 -6.48 -8.74 5.25
N THR A 193 -5.82 -9.80 4.79
CA THR A 193 -4.79 -10.54 5.53
C THR A 193 -3.55 -9.71 5.84
N THR A 194 -3.32 -8.64 5.06
CA THR A 194 -2.22 -7.68 5.23
C THR A 194 -2.46 -6.71 6.38
N CYS A 195 -3.65 -6.72 6.99
CA CYS A 195 -3.96 -5.92 8.17
C CYS A 195 -3.79 -6.70 9.48
N SER A 196 -3.10 -6.08 10.43
CA SER A 196 -3.12 -6.50 11.83
C SER A 196 -4.18 -5.71 12.61
N PRO A 197 -5.28 -6.34 13.07
CA PRO A 197 -6.30 -5.67 13.88
C PRO A 197 -5.82 -5.26 15.29
N ASP A 198 -4.67 -5.79 15.71
CA ASP A 198 -4.02 -5.51 17.00
C ASP A 198 -2.90 -4.46 16.90
N GLN A 199 -2.71 -3.85 15.73
CA GLN A 199 -1.76 -2.76 15.50
C GLN A 199 -2.49 -1.45 15.16
N GLY A 200 -1.72 -0.38 15.01
CA GLY A 200 -2.26 0.95 14.72
C GLY A 200 -2.63 1.77 15.96
N PRO A 201 -3.12 3.01 15.74
CA PRO A 201 -3.53 3.91 16.81
C PRO A 201 -4.62 3.30 17.70
N VAL A 202 -4.56 3.66 18.98
CA VAL A 202 -5.59 3.28 19.97
C VAL A 202 -6.63 4.39 20.03
N ASN A 203 -7.89 4.00 19.87
CA ASN A 203 -9.05 4.89 19.88
C ASN A 203 -9.21 5.63 21.23
N ARG A 204 -9.69 6.89 21.19
CA ARG A 204 -10.18 7.64 22.35
C ARG A 204 -11.69 7.39 22.56
N ARG A 205 -12.01 6.61 23.59
CA ARG A 205 -13.31 6.31 24.23
C ARG A 205 -14.58 7.09 23.79
N ARG A 206 -15.41 6.49 22.92
CA ARG A 206 -16.89 6.54 22.95
C ARG A 206 -17.47 5.36 22.13
N SER A 207 -17.49 4.19 22.74
CA SER A 207 -18.47 3.14 22.39
C SER A 207 -19.43 3.03 23.57
N GLN A 208 -20.69 2.69 23.30
CA GLN A 208 -21.64 2.35 24.38
C GLN A 208 -21.10 1.18 25.23
N ASP A 209 -20.19 0.38 24.66
CA ASP A 209 -19.54 -0.79 25.25
C ASP A 209 -18.32 -0.45 26.14
N ASP A 210 -17.90 0.82 26.18
CA ASP A 210 -16.76 1.29 26.99
C ASP A 210 -15.40 0.63 26.65
N GLN A 211 -15.27 0.05 25.44
CA GLN A 211 -14.08 -0.69 25.01
C GLN A 211 -13.16 0.14 24.11
N TYR A 212 -11.87 0.16 24.46
CA TYR A 212 -10.81 0.60 23.56
C TYR A 212 -10.62 -0.43 22.45
N PHE A 213 -10.52 0.02 21.20
CA PHE A 213 -10.06 -0.80 20.10
C PHE A 213 -8.95 -0.08 19.33
N ARG A 214 -8.19 -0.86 18.57
CA ARG A 214 -7.19 -0.36 17.63
C ARG A 214 -7.78 -0.32 16.25
N GLU A 215 -7.41 0.67 15.47
CA GLU A 215 -7.93 0.89 14.11
C GLU A 215 -7.47 -0.17 13.10
N GLY A 216 -6.43 -0.94 13.46
CA GLY A 216 -5.72 -1.81 12.54
C GLY A 216 -4.59 -1.06 11.84
N SER A 217 -3.63 -1.81 11.30
CA SER A 217 -2.54 -1.28 10.48
C SER A 217 -1.97 -2.39 9.62
N ASN A 218 -1.39 -2.01 8.48
CA ASN A 218 -0.56 -2.90 7.66
C ASN A 218 0.54 -3.56 8.50
N PHE A 219 0.87 -4.82 8.18
CA PHE A 219 2.15 -5.38 8.56
C PHE A 219 3.29 -4.65 7.83
N ASN A 220 4.48 -4.55 8.45
CA ASN A 220 5.61 -3.79 7.91
C ASN A 220 6.50 -4.59 6.94
N ASP A 221 6.07 -5.79 6.57
CA ASP A 221 6.85 -6.76 5.81
C ASP A 221 6.08 -7.31 4.61
N ILE A 222 4.95 -6.69 4.25
CA ILE A 222 4.03 -7.15 3.21
C ILE A 222 4.75 -7.36 1.88
N LEU A 223 5.53 -6.39 1.44
CA LEU A 223 6.28 -6.47 0.18
C LEU A 223 7.58 -7.28 0.29
N ASN A 224 8.00 -7.64 1.50
CA ASN A 224 9.14 -8.55 1.70
C ASN A 224 8.70 -10.02 1.81
N PHE A 225 7.46 -10.28 2.26
CA PHE A 225 6.86 -11.61 2.44
C PHE A 225 5.43 -11.66 1.90
N PRO A 226 5.22 -11.35 0.62
CA PRO A 226 3.87 -11.36 0.07
C PRO A 226 3.22 -12.74 0.16
N ASP A 227 4.00 -13.82 0.13
CA ASP A 227 3.53 -15.20 0.30
C ASP A 227 2.80 -15.48 1.63
N LYS A 228 3.08 -14.71 2.68
CA LYS A 228 2.37 -14.84 3.97
C LYS A 228 0.93 -14.32 3.92
N TYR A 229 0.66 -13.42 2.99
CA TYR A 229 -0.57 -12.65 2.91
C TYR A 229 -1.41 -13.05 1.70
N ILE A 230 -0.79 -13.54 0.62
CA ILE A 230 -1.55 -14.00 -0.54
C ILE A 230 -2.32 -15.30 -0.22
N THR A 231 -3.64 -15.19 -0.28
CA THR A 231 -4.62 -16.25 -0.10
C THR A 231 -5.32 -16.61 -1.41
N GLU A 232 -6.19 -17.62 -1.36
CA GLU A 232 -7.08 -17.93 -2.49
C GLU A 232 -8.10 -16.80 -2.62
N GLY A 233 -8.36 -16.33 -3.84
CA GLY A 233 -9.25 -15.19 -4.06
C GLY A 233 -8.56 -13.85 -4.23
N ASP A 234 -7.27 -13.76 -3.93
CA ASP A 234 -6.45 -12.58 -4.20
C ASP A 234 -6.11 -12.43 -5.69
N PHE A 235 -5.76 -11.21 -6.08
CA PHE A 235 -5.24 -10.95 -7.42
C PHE A 235 -3.72 -10.87 -7.37
N VAL A 236 -3.02 -11.45 -8.35
CA VAL A 236 -1.56 -11.38 -8.47
C VAL A 236 -1.20 -11.01 -9.90
N SER A 237 -0.14 -10.22 -10.10
CA SER A 237 0.31 -9.85 -11.45
C SER A 237 0.55 -11.08 -12.32
N GLY A 238 -0.14 -11.18 -13.46
CA GLY A 238 -0.11 -12.38 -14.32
C GLY A 238 1.11 -12.50 -15.24
N GLY A 239 1.97 -11.48 -15.28
CA GLY A 239 3.16 -11.47 -16.15
C GLY A 239 4.24 -10.52 -15.66
N ASP A 240 5.40 -10.59 -16.31
CA ASP A 240 6.55 -9.75 -16.02
C ASP A 240 6.41 -8.38 -16.69
N VAL A 241 6.42 -7.34 -15.87
CA VAL A 241 6.63 -5.98 -16.35
C VAL A 241 8.07 -5.60 -16.04
N VAL A 242 8.96 -5.86 -17.00
CA VAL A 242 10.37 -5.54 -16.91
C VAL A 242 10.58 -4.03 -17.05
N ILE A 243 11.35 -3.46 -16.15
CA ILE A 243 11.72 -2.06 -16.19
C ILE A 243 12.90 -1.86 -17.13
N GLU A 244 12.61 -1.22 -18.26
CA GLU A 244 13.60 -0.88 -19.28
C GLU A 244 14.54 0.26 -18.85
N PRO A 245 15.81 0.24 -19.29
CA PRO A 245 16.77 1.30 -19.01
C PRO A 245 16.24 2.70 -19.36
N GLY A 246 16.13 3.56 -18.35
CA GLY A 246 15.76 4.95 -18.53
C GLY A 246 14.26 5.21 -18.68
N GLN A 247 13.43 4.18 -18.75
CA GLN A 247 11.98 4.32 -18.70
C GLN A 247 11.55 4.56 -17.24
N THR A 248 10.67 5.54 -17.05
CA THR A 248 10.13 5.88 -15.72
C THR A 248 8.60 5.98 -15.70
N SER A 249 7.96 5.82 -16.85
CA SER A 249 6.51 5.95 -16.98
C SER A 249 5.95 5.04 -18.08
N GLY A 250 4.62 4.92 -18.11
CA GLY A 250 3.90 4.15 -19.12
C GLY A 250 3.85 2.65 -18.85
N TYR A 251 4.10 2.24 -17.60
CA TYR A 251 3.90 0.87 -17.17
C TYR A 251 2.42 0.59 -16.99
N SER A 252 1.99 -0.60 -17.40
CA SER A 252 0.64 -1.10 -17.19
C SER A 252 0.78 -2.50 -16.61
N LEU A 253 0.31 -2.69 -15.38
CA LEU A 253 0.42 -3.93 -14.63
C LEU A 253 -0.97 -4.50 -14.41
N ARG A 254 -1.29 -5.57 -15.15
CA ARG A 254 -2.52 -6.33 -14.94
C ARG A 254 -2.33 -7.32 -13.82
N VAL A 255 -3.28 -7.36 -12.88
CA VAL A 255 -3.38 -8.41 -11.88
C VAL A 255 -4.49 -9.37 -12.27
N ASP A 256 -4.23 -10.67 -12.16
CA ASP A 256 -5.16 -11.73 -12.52
C ASP A 256 -5.57 -12.49 -11.26
N TYR A 257 -6.77 -13.07 -11.30
CA TYR A 257 -7.31 -13.80 -10.16
C TYR A 257 -6.51 -15.08 -9.90
N ARG A 258 -6.07 -15.26 -8.65
CA ARG A 258 -5.38 -16.48 -8.24
C ARG A 258 -6.38 -17.62 -8.11
N MET A 259 -6.42 -18.48 -9.13
CA MET A 259 -7.06 -19.79 -9.05
C MET A 259 -6.17 -20.76 -8.27
N GLU A 260 -6.77 -21.66 -7.48
CA GLU A 260 -6.11 -22.70 -6.64
C GLU A 260 -4.85 -23.34 -7.25
#